data_AF-A0A1V2QHY6-F1
#
_entry.id   AF-A0A1V2QHY6-F1
#
_cell.length_a   1.000
_cell.length_b   1.000
_cell.length_c   1.000
_cell.angle_alpha   90.00
_cell.angle_beta   90.00
_cell.angle_gamma   90.00
#
_symmetry.space_group_name_H-M   'P 1'
#
loop_
_entity.id
_entity.type
_entity.pdbx_description
1 polymer ?
#
loop_
_entity_poly.entity_id
_entity_poly.type
_entity_poly.pdbx_seq_one_letter_code
_entity_poly.pdbx_strand_id
1 'polypeptide(L)'
;MLARRSVPDPLLRIRRFLALVDPPGPLRQELASRVRVVEVDLTELAEDVDVIWHCAGDTDLTGDLEPLRQTNVEGTRRVLEWAALCPRKPVVHHLSTAFVAGRRGVTWCMRAI
;
A
#
# COMPACT_ATOMS: atom_id res chain seq x y z
N MET A 1 1.34 23.03 -1.92
CA MET A 1 2.65 22.37 -1.92
C MET A 1 2.64 21.34 -0.79
N LEU A 2 2.38 20.07 -1.09
CA LEU A 2 2.36 19.01 -0.08
C LEU A 2 3.79 18.79 0.41
N ALA A 3 4.04 19.03 1.70
CA ALA A 3 5.33 18.73 2.30
C ALA A 3 5.53 17.20 2.25
N ARG A 4 6.37 16.73 1.31
CA ARG A 4 6.84 15.35 1.30
C ARG A 4 7.66 15.15 2.57
N ARG A 5 7.07 14.51 3.58
CA ARG A 5 7.83 14.01 4.73
C ARG A 5 8.90 13.09 4.17
N SER A 6 10.17 13.31 4.51
CA SER A 6 11.26 12.41 4.11
C SER A 6 10.88 10.98 4.50
N VAL A 7 10.64 10.14 3.51
CA VAL A 7 10.33 8.73 3.73
C VAL A 7 11.68 8.01 3.78
N PRO A 8 12.08 7.41 4.92
CA PRO A 8 13.23 6.51 4.96
C PRO A 8 13.17 5.49 3.83
N ASP A 9 14.33 5.18 3.24
CA ASP A 9 14.50 4.21 2.15
C ASP A 9 13.58 3.00 2.35
N PRO A 10 12.57 2.80 1.48
CA PRO A 10 11.62 1.71 1.60
C PRO A 10 12.30 0.33 1.63
N LEU A 11 13.39 0.15 0.89
CA LEU A 11 14.14 -1.12 0.88
C LEU A 11 14.78 -1.38 2.25
N LEU A 12 15.34 -0.36 2.88
CA LEU A 12 15.90 -0.46 4.22
C LEU A 12 14.85 -0.90 5.24
N ARG A 13 13.61 -0.38 5.15
CA ARG A 13 12.51 -0.79 6.03
C ARG A 13 12.11 -2.25 5.83
N ILE A 14 11.96 -2.69 4.58
CA ILE A 14 11.60 -4.08 4.27
C ILE A 14 12.71 -5.02 4.77
N ARG A 15 13.98 -4.70 4.50
CA ARG A 15 15.13 -5.50 4.99
C ARG A 15 15.14 -5.63 6.50
N ARG A 16 14.88 -4.54 7.24
CA ARG A 16 14.78 -4.58 8.72
C ARG A 16 13.64 -5.48 9.19
N PHE A 17 12.47 -5.39 8.56
CA PHE A 17 11.34 -6.25 8.90
C PHE A 17 11.66 -7.73 8.66
N LEU A 18 12.24 -8.07 7.49
CA LEU A 18 12.65 -9.43 7.17
C LEU A 18 13.74 -9.97 8.10
N ALA A 19 14.59 -9.13 8.67
CA ALA A 19 15.51 -9.57 9.70
C ALA A 19 14.80 -10.06 10.98
N LEU A 20 13.60 -9.55 11.27
CA LEU A 20 12.84 -9.83 12.49
C LEU A 20 11.93 -11.06 12.38
N VAL A 21 11.41 -11.38 11.20
CA VAL A 21 10.34 -12.40 11.02
C VAL A 21 10.83 -13.79 10.57
N ASP A 22 12.13 -14.02 10.65
CA ASP A 22 12.81 -15.24 10.16
C ASP A 22 12.28 -15.84 8.84
N PRO A 23 12.28 -15.08 7.73
CA PRO A 23 11.78 -15.57 6.47
C PRO A 23 12.65 -16.71 5.91
N PRO A 24 12.06 -17.58 5.07
CA PRO A 24 12.79 -18.64 4.39
C PRO A 24 14.05 -18.11 3.69
N GLY A 25 15.13 -18.89 3.76
CA GLY A 25 16.44 -18.52 3.17
C GLY A 25 16.39 -17.95 1.74
N PRO A 26 15.62 -18.54 0.81
CA PRO A 26 15.49 -18.00 -0.55
C PRO A 26 14.90 -16.59 -0.60
N LEU A 27 13.89 -16.29 0.22
CA LEU A 27 13.27 -14.96 0.26
C LEU A 27 14.27 -13.89 0.74
N ARG A 28 15.14 -14.24 1.69
CA ARG A 28 16.19 -13.33 2.18
C ARG A 28 17.22 -13.00 1.10
N GLN A 29 17.57 -13.98 0.26
CA GLN A 29 18.60 -13.82 -0.77
C GLN A 29 18.06 -13.14 -2.03
N GLU A 30 16.82 -13.42 -2.42
CA GLU A 30 16.24 -12.97 -3.69
C GLU A 30 15.48 -11.64 -3.58
N LEU A 31 15.22 -11.12 -2.38
CA LEU A 31 14.44 -9.88 -2.21
C LEU A 31 14.95 -8.73 -3.08
N ALA A 32 16.27 -8.56 -3.13
CA ALA A 32 16.89 -7.45 -3.87
C ALA A 32 16.69 -7.56 -5.39
N SER A 33 16.54 -8.78 -5.94
CA SER A 33 16.27 -8.99 -7.37
C SER A 33 14.78 -8.99 -7.70
N ARG A 34 13.91 -9.23 -6.70
CA ARG A 34 12.45 -9.28 -6.86
C ARG A 34 11.73 -7.97 -6.52
N VAL A 35 12.38 -7.07 -5.78
CA VAL A 35 11.78 -5.80 -5.34
C VAL A 35 12.52 -4.63 -5.97
N ARG A 36 11.77 -3.81 -6.70
CA ARG A 36 12.24 -2.54 -7.26
C ARG A 36 11.49 -1.40 -6.58
N VAL A 37 12.22 -0.48 -5.96
CA VAL A 37 11.64 0.81 -5.57
C VAL A 37 11.71 1.72 -6.77
N VAL A 38 10.55 2.22 -7.16
CA VAL A 38 10.39 3.08 -8.32
C VAL A 38 9.94 4.45 -7.82
N GLU A 39 10.72 5.48 -8.10
CA GLU A 39 10.27 6.86 -8.01
C GLU A 39 9.88 7.28 -9.42
N VAL A 40 8.69 6.86 -9.86
CA VAL A 40 8.23 7.02 -11.25
C VAL A 40 6.80 7.53 -11.29
N ASP A 41 6.43 8.08 -12.44
CA ASP A 41 5.03 8.26 -12.82
C ASP A 41 4.39 6.87 -13.03
N LEU A 42 3.18 6.68 -12.49
CA LEU A 42 2.46 5.42 -12.60
C LEU A 42 2.18 5.04 -14.07
N THR A 43 2.17 6.01 -14.98
CA THR A 43 2.00 5.78 -16.43
C THR A 43 3.05 4.84 -17.01
N GLU A 44 4.29 4.84 -16.50
CA GLU A 44 5.38 3.98 -16.96
C GLU A 44 5.21 2.50 -16.55
N LEU A 45 4.33 2.23 -15.59
CA LEU A 45 4.07 0.88 -15.06
C LEU A 45 2.79 0.27 -15.63
N ALA A 46 1.96 1.05 -16.33
CA ALA A 46 0.61 0.65 -16.69
C ALA A 46 0.56 -0.63 -17.54
N GLU A 47 1.57 -0.82 -18.40
CA GLU A 47 1.65 -1.97 -19.29
C GLU A 47 1.86 -3.27 -18.52
N ASP A 48 2.69 -3.30 -17.47
CA ASP A 48 3.24 -4.53 -16.86
C ASP A 48 2.66 -4.89 -15.49
N VAL A 49 1.54 -4.29 -15.09
CA VAL A 49 0.96 -4.51 -13.76
C VAL A 49 -0.26 -5.43 -13.83
N ASP A 50 -0.15 -6.58 -13.16
CA ASP A 50 -1.24 -7.57 -13.02
C ASP A 50 -2.02 -7.43 -11.70
N VAL A 51 -1.36 -6.97 -10.63
CA VAL A 51 -1.93 -6.87 -9.28
C VAL A 51 -1.41 -5.63 -8.57
N ILE A 52 -2.31 -4.92 -7.89
CA ILE A 52 -2.00 -3.73 -7.09
C ILE A 52 -2.39 -3.98 -5.64
N TRP A 53 -1.42 -3.87 -4.73
CA TRP A 53 -1.65 -3.85 -3.29
C TRP A 53 -1.58 -2.40 -2.79
N HIS A 54 -2.74 -1.76 -2.64
CA HIS A 54 -2.81 -0.38 -2.17
C HIS A 54 -2.81 -0.34 -0.63
N CYS A 55 -1.59 -0.33 -0.06
CA CYS A 55 -1.34 -0.24 1.38
C CYS A 55 -1.05 1.19 1.86
N ALA A 56 -0.99 2.17 0.94
CA ALA A 56 -0.71 3.54 1.29
C ALA A 56 -1.95 4.18 1.95
N GLY A 57 -1.78 4.75 3.13
CA GLY A 57 -2.81 5.47 3.85
C GLY A 57 -2.22 6.22 5.04
N ASP A 58 -2.84 7.35 5.37
CA ASP A 58 -2.60 8.05 6.63
C ASP A 58 -3.44 7.40 7.74
N THR A 59 -2.76 6.98 8.79
CA THR A 59 -3.33 6.25 9.93
C THR A 59 -3.42 7.13 11.18
N ASP A 60 -3.23 8.44 11.08
CA ASP A 60 -3.47 9.36 12.19
C ASP A 60 -4.97 9.43 12.51
N LEU A 61 -5.39 8.62 13.50
CA LEU A 61 -6.77 8.54 13.96
C LEU A 61 -7.24 9.83 14.66
N THR A 62 -6.33 10.75 14.95
CA THR A 62 -6.58 12.03 15.63
C THR A 62 -6.36 13.25 14.73
N GLY A 63 -6.00 13.02 13.47
CA GLY A 63 -5.67 14.08 12.50
C GLY A 63 -6.89 14.80 11.94
N ASP A 64 -6.62 15.92 11.28
CA ASP A 64 -7.65 16.70 10.59
C ASP A 64 -8.26 15.92 9.42
N LEU A 65 -9.59 16.00 9.28
CA LEU A 65 -10.33 15.23 8.28
C LEU A 65 -9.91 15.55 6.83
N GLU A 66 -9.57 16.80 6.54
CA GLU A 66 -9.25 17.20 5.16
C GLU A 66 -7.95 16.56 4.66
N PRO A 67 -6.79 16.70 5.34
CA PRO A 67 -5.58 15.94 5.01
C PRO A 67 -5.81 14.43 4.93
N LEU A 68 -6.56 13.86 5.90
CA LEU A 68 -6.86 12.42 5.91
C LEU A 68 -7.66 11.99 4.68
N ARG A 69 -8.64 12.79 4.24
CA ARG A 69 -9.41 12.52 3.01
C ARG A 69 -8.55 12.67 1.76
N GLN A 70 -7.68 13.69 1.71
CA GLN A 70 -6.76 13.89 0.61
C GLN A 70 -5.84 12.67 0.42
N THR A 71 -5.33 12.08 1.50
CA THR A 71 -4.51 10.88 1.39
C THR A 71 -5.33 9.63 1.13
N ASN A 72 -6.34 9.36 1.97
CA ASN A 72 -6.99 8.04 2.00
C ASN A 72 -8.09 7.88 0.95
N VAL A 73 -8.84 8.94 0.65
CA VAL A 73 -9.96 8.88 -0.30
C VAL A 73 -9.46 9.25 -1.69
N GLU A 74 -8.87 10.43 -1.80
CA GLU A 74 -8.44 10.96 -3.08
C GLU A 74 -7.22 10.20 -3.64
N GLY A 75 -6.29 9.76 -2.78
CA GLY A 75 -5.22 8.83 -3.17
C GLY A 75 -5.76 7.49 -3.71
N THR A 76 -6.72 6.88 -3.02
CA THR A 76 -7.36 5.63 -3.47
C THR A 76 -8.09 5.83 -4.80
N ARG A 77 -8.84 6.93 -4.96
CA ARG A 77 -9.53 7.26 -6.22
C ARG A 77 -8.56 7.28 -7.40
N ARG A 78 -7.42 7.96 -7.25
CA ARG A 78 -6.39 8.03 -8.31
C ARG A 78 -5.81 6.67 -8.67
N VAL A 79 -5.58 5.80 -7.67
CA VAL A 79 -5.09 4.43 -7.93
C VAL A 79 -6.13 3.63 -8.71
N LEU A 80 -7.41 3.73 -8.35
CA LEU A 80 -8.49 3.04 -9.06
C LEU A 80 -8.66 3.56 -10.49
N GLU A 81 -8.57 4.87 -10.71
CA GLU A 81 -8.60 5.47 -12.04
C GLU A 81 -7.43 5.02 -12.91
N TRP A 82 -6.22 5.01 -12.36
CA TRP A 82 -5.06 4.51 -13.07
C TRP A 82 -5.17 3.01 -13.39
N ALA A 83 -5.62 2.19 -12.43
CA ALA A 83 -5.84 0.76 -12.64
C ALA A 83 -6.88 0.48 -13.75
N ALA A 84 -7.92 1.31 -13.84
CA ALA A 84 -8.92 1.22 -14.91
C ALA A 84 -8.37 1.57 -16.30
N LEU A 85 -7.29 2.35 -16.37
CA LEU A 85 -6.59 2.71 -17.60
C LEU A 85 -5.50 1.69 -17.99
N CYS A 86 -5.07 0.82 -17.09
CA CYS A 86 -4.05 -0.18 -17.36
C CYS A 86 -4.57 -1.23 -18.36
N PRO A 87 -3.83 -1.56 -19.45
CA PRO A 87 -4.27 -2.53 -20.45
C PRO A 87 -4.59 -3.92 -19.88
N ARG A 88 -3.82 -4.35 -18.87
CA ARG A 88 -3.96 -5.66 -18.21
C ARG A 88 -5.09 -5.72 -17.17
N LYS A 89 -5.74 -4.60 -16.86
CA LYS A 89 -6.84 -4.49 -15.88
C LYS A 89 -6.51 -5.18 -14.54
N PRO A 90 -5.48 -4.69 -13.82
CA PRO A 90 -4.98 -5.35 -12.63
C PRO A 90 -6.02 -5.52 -11.53
N VAL A 91 -5.88 -6.60 -10.77
CA VAL A 91 -6.67 -6.79 -9.55
C VAL A 91 -6.18 -5.83 -8.47
N VAL A 92 -7.08 -5.03 -7.89
CA VAL A 92 -6.75 -4.09 -6.82
C VAL A 92 -7.14 -4.66 -5.46
N HIS A 93 -6.15 -4.90 -4.62
CA HIS A 93 -6.33 -5.18 -3.19
C HIS A 93 -6.15 -3.89 -2.39
N HIS A 94 -7.24 -3.37 -1.85
CA HIS A 94 -7.22 -2.21 -0.95
C HIS A 94 -7.11 -2.67 0.50
N LEU A 95 -6.10 -2.21 1.22
CA LEU A 95 -6.01 -2.42 2.66
C LEU A 95 -6.76 -1.30 3.38
N SER A 96 -7.80 -1.69 4.11
CA SER A 96 -8.58 -0.79 4.96
C SER A 96 -8.32 -1.09 6.44
N THR A 97 -9.14 -0.54 7.32
CA THR A 97 -9.04 -0.72 8.76
C THR A 97 -10.37 -1.09 9.38
N ALA A 98 -10.35 -1.96 10.39
CA ALA A 98 -11.51 -2.29 11.22
C ALA A 98 -12.17 -1.03 11.85
N PHE A 99 -11.41 0.05 12.03
CA PHE A 99 -11.92 1.32 12.55
C PHE A 99 -12.98 1.98 11.66
N VAL A 100 -13.13 1.58 10.39
CA VAL A 100 -14.23 2.05 9.53
C VAL A 100 -15.61 1.67 10.09
N ALA A 101 -15.69 0.62 10.91
CA ALA A 101 -16.90 0.26 11.63
C ALA A 101 -17.30 1.36 12.64
N GLY A 102 -16.36 2.18 13.11
CA GLY A 102 -16.58 3.19 14.12
C GLY A 102 -17.10 2.55 15.41
N ARG A 103 -18.23 3.04 15.92
CA ARG A 103 -18.90 2.47 17.10
C ARG A 103 -19.86 1.32 16.77
N ARG A 104 -19.94 0.88 15.51
CA ARG A 104 -20.78 -0.25 15.13
C ARG A 104 -20.14 -1.52 15.69
N GLY A 105 -20.79 -2.14 16.67
CA GLY A 105 -20.37 -3.43 17.21
C GLY A 105 -20.42 -4.48 16.10
N VAL A 106 -19.28 -5.04 15.75
CA VAL A 106 -19.19 -6.17 14.82
C VAL A 106 -18.40 -7.28 15.48
N THR A 107 -18.96 -8.48 15.45
CA THR A 107 -18.28 -9.69 15.89
C THR A 107 -17.37 -10.15 14.75
N TRP A 108 -16.06 -9.97 14.92
CA TRP A 108 -15.08 -10.36 13.91
C TRP A 108 -14.90 -11.88 13.91
N CYS A 109 -15.34 -12.55 12.85
CA CYS A 109 -14.96 -13.93 12.58
C CYS A 109 -13.70 -13.91 11.71
N MET A 110 -12.52 -14.04 12.33
CA MET A 110 -11.28 -14.28 11.59
C MET A 110 -11.27 -15.76 11.16
N ARG A 111 -11.65 -16.04 9.91
CA ARG A 111 -11.22 -17.28 9.25
C ARG A 111 -9.87 -17.01 8.61
N ALA A 112 -8.83 -17.67 9.13
CA ALA A 112 -7.55 -17.73 8.45
C ALA A 112 -7.74 -18.45 7.11
N ILE A 113 -7.16 -17.87 6.06
CA ILE A 113 -7.06 -18.45 4.71
C ILE A 113 -5.94 -19.49 4.73
#